data_AF-A0A3D5AKY8-F1
#
_entry.id   AF-A0A3D5AKY8-F1
#
_cell.length_a   1.000
_cell.length_b   1.000
_cell.length_c   1.000
_cell.angle_alpha   90.00
_cell.angle_beta   90.00
_cell.angle_gamma   90.00
#
_symmetry.space_group_name_H-M   'P 1'
#
loop_
_entity.id
_entity.type
_entity.pdbx_description
1 polymer ?
#
loop_
_entity_poly.entity_id
_entity_poly.type
_entity_poly.pdbx_seq_one_letter_code
_entity_poly.pdbx_strand_id
1 'polypeptide(L)'
;MTSDPGGLVAATIAALDSMPAMDRALSAAALIAAVQGVEDRRIARIRWAAIAELHDSGITMTDIGTALGVTAEAVDLALQAHKRASSVPV
;
A
#
# COMPACT_ATOMS: atom_id res chain seq x y z
N MET A 1 14.01 2.26 27.31
CA MET A 1 12.66 2.54 26.79
C MET A 1 12.46 1.60 25.60
N THR A 2 11.77 0.48 25.81
CA THR A 2 11.48 -0.47 24.72
C THR A 2 10.32 0.12 23.94
N SER A 3 10.58 0.61 22.73
CA SER A 3 9.50 1.02 21.83
C SER A 3 8.72 -0.25 21.50
N ASP A 4 7.49 -0.35 22.00
CA ASP A 4 6.61 -1.47 21.70
C ASP A 4 6.49 -1.58 20.17
N PRO A 5 6.99 -2.69 19.56
CA PRO A 5 6.95 -2.86 18.11
C PRO A 5 5.53 -2.76 17.58
N GLY A 6 4.53 -3.22 18.35
CA GLY A 6 3.12 -3.12 17.98
C GLY A 6 2.61 -1.67 17.98
N GLY A 7 3.06 -0.85 18.93
CA GLY A 7 2.72 0.56 19.04
C GLY A 7 3.34 1.42 17.93
N LEU A 8 4.59 1.12 17.56
CA LEU A 8 5.26 1.76 16.42
C LEU A 8 4.53 1.46 15.11
N VAL A 9 4.21 0.20 14.86
CA VAL A 9 3.48 -0.21 13.65
C VAL A 9 2.09 0.45 13.60
N ALA A 10 1.36 0.47 14.72
CA ALA A 10 0.05 1.13 14.78
C ALA A 10 0.12 2.64 14.52
N ALA A 11 1.12 3.32 15.08
CA ALA A 11 1.33 4.75 14.85
C ALA A 11 1.74 5.06 13.39
N THR A 12 2.58 4.23 12.79
CA THR A 12 2.94 4.34 11.37
C THR A 12 1.74 4.14 10.46
N ILE A 13 0.86 3.18 10.77
CA ILE A 13 -0.38 2.97 10.02
C ILE A 13 -1.31 4.19 10.14
N ALA A 14 -1.51 4.70 11.36
CA ALA A 14 -2.35 5.89 11.57
C ALA A 14 -1.80 7.13 10.84
N ALA A 15 -0.48 7.28 10.78
CA ALA A 15 0.16 8.35 10.03
C ALA A 15 -0.09 8.21 8.52
N LEU A 16 0.09 7.01 7.95
CA LEU A 16 -0.18 6.73 6.54
C LEU A 16 -1.64 6.98 6.15
N ASP A 17 -2.58 6.66 7.04
CA ASP A 17 -4.02 6.82 6.77
C ASP A 17 -4.48 8.29 6.74
N SER A 18 -3.68 9.19 7.32
CA SER A 18 -3.90 10.64 7.26
C SER A 18 -3.26 11.32 6.05
N MET A 19 -2.48 10.58 5.23
CA MET A 19 -1.79 11.13 4.07
C MET A 19 -2.69 11.17 2.83
N PRO A 20 -2.47 12.15 1.92
CA PRO A 20 -2.98 12.10 0.56
C PRO A 20 -2.61 10.78 -0.14
N ALA A 21 -3.48 10.27 -1.02
CA ALA A 21 -3.33 8.95 -1.64
C ALA A 21 -1.96 8.74 -2.33
N MET A 22 -1.42 9.79 -2.97
CA MET A 22 -0.11 9.74 -3.62
C MET A 22 1.04 9.57 -2.62
N ASP A 23 1.05 10.39 -1.58
CA ASP A 23 2.08 10.36 -0.53
C ASP A 23 2.03 9.05 0.28
N ARG A 24 0.81 8.53 0.48
CA ARG A 24 0.56 7.23 1.12
C ARG A 24 1.14 6.09 0.30
N ALA A 25 0.92 6.09 -1.02
CA ALA A 25 1.42 5.06 -1.93
C ALA A 25 2.96 5.09 -2.02
N LEU A 26 3.56 6.28 -2.11
CA LEU A 26 5.01 6.46 -2.10
C LEU A 26 5.65 6.01 -0.78
N SER A 27 5.06 6.41 0.35
CA SER A 27 5.54 6.02 1.68
C SER A 27 5.44 4.52 1.91
N ALA A 28 4.36 3.88 1.45
CA ALA A 28 4.21 2.42 1.49
C ALA A 28 5.26 1.71 0.61
N ALA A 29 5.55 2.24 -0.59
CA ALA A 29 6.59 1.67 -1.47
C ALA A 29 7.99 1.74 -0.83
N ALA A 30 8.33 2.88 -0.22
CA ALA A 30 9.61 3.07 0.48
C ALA A 30 9.76 2.14 1.70
N LEU A 31 8.70 1.99 2.50
CA LEU A 31 8.69 1.10 3.65
C LEU A 31 8.89 -0.37 3.26
N ILE A 32 8.28 -0.82 2.17
CA ILE A 32 8.42 -2.20 1.65
C ILE A 32 9.83 -2.47 1.16
N ALA A 33 10.44 -1.52 0.45
CA ALA A 33 11.84 -1.64 0.02
C ALA A 33 12.79 -1.83 1.23
N ALA A 34 12.46 -1.22 2.37
CA ALA A 34 13.21 -1.35 3.61
C ALA A 34 12.95 -2.67 4.37
N VAL A 35 11.83 -3.36 4.11
CA VAL A 35 11.34 -4.52 4.90
C VAL A 35 11.36 -5.83 4.08
N GLN A 36 12.11 -5.92 2.98
CA GLN A 36 12.17 -7.10 2.08
C GLN A 36 12.69 -8.43 2.69
N GLY A 37 12.70 -8.59 4.02
CA GLY A 37 12.83 -9.87 4.69
C GLY A 37 11.84 -9.98 5.84
N VAL A 38 10.84 -10.86 5.68
CA VAL A 38 9.98 -11.43 6.74
C VAL A 38 8.74 -10.61 7.12
N GLU A 39 7.58 -11.15 6.70
CA GLU A 39 6.21 -10.92 7.21
C GLU A 39 5.48 -9.59 6.92
N ASP A 40 4.98 -9.41 5.69
CA ASP A 40 4.37 -8.13 5.29
C ASP A 40 2.97 -8.18 4.65
N ARG A 41 2.12 -9.12 5.08
CA ARG A 41 0.71 -9.20 4.58
C ARG A 41 -0.15 -7.98 4.94
N ARG A 42 0.21 -7.22 5.98
CA ARG A 42 -0.52 -6.00 6.38
C ARG A 42 -0.08 -4.79 5.56
N ILE A 43 1.22 -4.64 5.35
CA ILE A 43 1.77 -3.55 4.52
C ILE A 43 1.41 -3.76 3.04
N ALA A 44 1.38 -5.01 2.55
CA ALA A 44 0.84 -5.33 1.23
C ALA A 44 -0.63 -4.88 1.06
N ARG A 45 -1.47 -5.07 2.09
CA ARG A 45 -2.87 -4.61 2.07
C ARG A 45 -2.99 -3.09 2.04
N ILE A 46 -2.18 -2.37 2.82
CA ILE A 46 -2.16 -0.90 2.82
C ILE A 46 -1.73 -0.38 1.44
N ARG A 47 -0.71 -1.00 0.84
CA ARG A 47 -0.27 -0.68 -0.52
C ARG A 47 -1.39 -0.89 -1.54
N TRP A 48 -2.11 -2.01 -1.45
CA TRP A 48 -3.19 -2.32 -2.39
C TRP A 48 -4.37 -1.37 -2.25
N ALA A 49 -4.71 -0.95 -1.03
CA ALA A 49 -5.73 0.06 -0.80
C ALA A 49 -5.33 1.42 -1.40
N ALA A 50 -4.08 1.87 -1.17
CA ALA A 50 -3.59 3.12 -1.74
C ALA A 50 -3.55 3.10 -3.28
N ILE A 51 -3.15 1.96 -3.88
CA ILE A 51 -3.18 1.79 -5.34
C ILE A 51 -4.62 1.84 -5.88
N ALA A 52 -5.58 1.23 -5.17
CA ALA A 52 -6.99 1.30 -5.53
C ALA A 52 -7.54 2.73 -5.43
N GLU A 53 -7.23 3.46 -4.37
CA GLU A 53 -7.62 4.87 -4.19
C GLU A 53 -7.08 5.77 -5.32
N LEU A 54 -5.82 5.57 -5.75
CA LEU A 54 -5.22 6.32 -6.86
C LEU A 54 -5.90 6.00 -8.19
N HIS A 55 -6.20 4.73 -8.43
CA HIS A 55 -6.91 4.30 -9.64
C HIS A 55 -8.35 4.87 -9.67
N ASP A 56 -9.06 4.82 -8.54
CA ASP A 56 -10.41 5.36 -8.41
C ASP A 56 -10.47 6.89 -8.51
N SER A 57 -9.35 7.57 -8.20
CA SER A 57 -9.16 9.00 -8.43
C SER A 57 -8.91 9.36 -9.91
N GLY A 58 -8.88 8.38 -10.81
CA GLY A 58 -8.74 8.56 -12.25
C GLY A 58 -7.30 8.56 -12.77
N ILE A 59 -6.31 8.22 -11.92
CA ILE A 59 -4.92 8.11 -12.35
C ILE A 59 -4.72 6.81 -13.13
N THR A 60 -4.05 6.88 -14.28
CA THR A 60 -3.84 5.71 -15.12
C THR A 60 -2.89 4.71 -14.46
N MET A 61 -3.05 3.42 -14.76
CA MET A 61 -2.20 2.35 -14.20
C MET A 61 -0.72 2.55 -14.58
N THR A 62 -0.46 3.11 -15.76
CA THR A 62 0.89 3.45 -16.22
C THR A 62 1.52 4.55 -15.38
N ASP A 63 0.75 5.58 -15.03
CA ASP A 63 1.24 6.69 -14.20
C ASP A 63 1.45 6.24 -12.76
N ILE A 64 0.55 5.41 -12.22
CA ILE A 64 0.71 4.77 -10.90
C ILE A 64 1.98 3.89 -10.89
N GLY A 65 2.17 3.06 -11.92
CA GLY A 65 3.36 2.22 -12.05
C GLY A 65 4.65 3.05 -12.07
N THR A 66 4.65 4.11 -12.88
CA THR A 66 5.78 5.04 -12.99
C THR A 66 6.09 5.73 -11.66
N ALA A 67 5.07 6.23 -10.95
CA ALA A 67 5.24 6.89 -9.66
C ALA A 67 5.77 5.93 -8.57
N LEU A 68 5.37 4.66 -8.62
CA LEU A 68 5.72 3.66 -7.62
C LEU A 68 6.91 2.77 -8.00
N GLY A 69 7.54 3.02 -9.16
CA GLY A 69 8.65 2.23 -9.66
C GLY A 69 8.31 0.77 -9.96
N VAL A 70 7.06 0.49 -10.37
CA VAL A 70 6.58 -0.86 -10.74
C VAL A 70 5.91 -0.86 -12.11
N THR A 71 5.72 -2.05 -12.69
CA THR A 71 5.04 -2.16 -13.99
C THR A 71 3.53 -1.99 -13.85
N ALA A 72 2.86 -1.61 -14.94
CA ALA A 72 1.41 -1.46 -14.96
C ALA A 72 0.67 -2.80 -14.69
N GLU A 73 1.26 -3.93 -15.07
CA GLU A 73 0.73 -5.27 -14.78
C GLU A 73 0.81 -5.59 -13.28
N ALA A 74 1.84 -5.12 -12.58
CA ALA A 74 1.93 -5.24 -11.13
C ALA A 74 0.85 -4.40 -10.43
N VAL A 75 0.50 -3.24 -11.00
CA VAL A 75 -0.63 -2.41 -10.56
C VAL A 75 -1.96 -3.13 -10.81
N ASP A 76 -2.16 -3.74 -11.97
CA ASP A 76 -3.36 -4.54 -12.28
C ASP A 76 -3.55 -5.69 -11.30
N LEU A 77 -2.48 -6.46 -11.06
CA LEU A 77 -2.50 -7.58 -10.14
C LEU A 77 -2.86 -7.12 -8.71
N ALA A 78 -2.33 -5.97 -8.27
CA ALA A 78 -2.66 -5.38 -6.98
C ALA A 78 -4.15 -4.98 -6.87
N LEU A 79 -4.70 -4.36 -7.92
CA LEU A 79 -6.13 -3.99 -7.98
C LEU A 79 -7.04 -5.22 -7.97
N GLN A 80 -6.71 -6.26 -8.73
CA GLN A 80 -7.45 -7.52 -8.75
C GLN A 80 -7.41 -8.22 -7.39
N ALA A 81 -6.24 -8.24 -6.73
CA ALA A 81 -6.09 -8.80 -5.39
C ALA A 81 -6.90 -8.03 -4.35
N HIS A 82 -6.93 -6.69 -4.42
CA HIS A 82 -7.75 -5.84 -3.55
C HIS A 82 -9.24 -6.15 -3.70
N LYS A 83 -9.75 -6.19 -4.94
CA LYS A 83 -11.15 -6.52 -5.23
C LYS A 83 -11.55 -7.89 -4.68
N ARG A 84 -10.67 -8.90 -4.84
CA ARG A 84 -10.90 -10.24 -4.28
C ARG A 84 -10.93 -10.23 -2.75
N ALA A 85 -10.00 -9.52 -2.11
CA ALA A 85 -9.97 -9.41 -0.65
C ALA A 85 -11.21 -8.71 -0.08
N SER A 86 -11.73 -7.68 -0.75
CA SER A 86 -12.98 -6.99 -0.35
C SER A 86 -14.24 -7.82 -0.62
N SER A 87 -14.16 -8.83 -1.50
CA SER A 87 -15.29 -9.71 -1.85
C SER A 87 -15.46 -10.94 -0.96
N VAL A 88 -14.50 -11.24 -0.08
CA VAL A 88 -14.61 -12.35 0.89
C VAL A 88 -15.33 -11.81 2.14
N PRO A 89 -16.59 -12.20 2.41
CA PRO A 89 -17.23 -11.87 3.67
C PRO A 89 -16.54 -12.68 4.78
N VAL A 90 -16.15 -12.00 5.85
CA VAL A 90 -15.74 -12.62 7.12
C VAL A 90 -16.98 -13.09 7.85
#